data_AF-A0A2E2C6C8-F1
#
_entry.id   AF-A0A2E2C6C8-F1
#
_cell.length_a   1.000
_cell.length_b   1.000
_cell.length_c   1.000
_cell.angle_alpha   90.00
_cell.angle_beta   90.00
_cell.angle_gamma   90.00
#
_symmetry.space_group_name_H-M   'P 1'
#
loop_
_entity.id
_entity.type
_entity.pdbx_description
1 polymer ?
#
loop_
_entity_poly.entity_id
_entity_poly.type
_entity_poly.pdbx_seq_one_letter_code
_entity_poly.pdbx_strand_id
1 'polypeptide(L)'
;MKQITLNDSQLQQQARHGSTLLVVIALLAMLSLLGVVFYTFASQEERSAQYFTEAAVNQADPGLDADVLFNWGLRQLIVGPDDQLYNSALHGKWHSMLPKMFGSDVHPFTGQGINVIMGGSGIVSVDQDFDGTPDADQNLLALNHSRAAHGGTLPFALRQNNIPEPDVDYTSPDINNLFLAYDGYTFDGGTLRRVIIPSFVRPQFFRDATSGVHVGDWYENDGTINPDKETTTRVLRPHPAHVFVDPGGTASTTPRFSSAFPFQPTTVAGGNATAHGELGIFTDSFDSVTGEPILELDVDNDGTGPREGIWMDLDFPPVENPNDPTQFILPLFSFTVYDLDGLINLNTAGNVRKPTDIDPDGVDLNYDPSSNFFGEHSSIYTDKYLFLSRSNMGLSSPGEINPQWALNARPELAASGGDLQGS
;
A
#
# COMPACT_ATOMS: atom_id res chain seq x y z
N MET A 1 10.97 -99.43 78.48
CA MET A 1 11.39 -98.71 77.26
C MET A 1 10.18 -98.46 76.39
N LYS A 2 9.78 -97.19 76.22
CA LYS A 2 8.96 -96.76 75.08
C LYS A 2 9.23 -95.27 74.86
N GLN A 3 10.09 -94.98 73.88
CA GLN A 3 10.39 -93.64 73.40
C GLN A 3 9.12 -93.04 72.77
N ILE A 4 8.78 -91.81 73.17
CA ILE A 4 7.79 -90.97 72.50
C ILE A 4 8.57 -90.09 71.53
N THR A 5 8.49 -90.40 70.25
CA THR A 5 9.05 -89.58 69.17
C THR A 5 8.07 -88.44 68.88
N LEU A 6 8.56 -87.20 68.97
CA LEU A 6 7.81 -85.97 68.71
C LEU A 6 7.47 -85.83 67.21
N ASN A 7 6.24 -85.42 66.92
CA ASN A 7 5.73 -85.14 65.57
C ASN A 7 6.23 -83.76 65.08
N ASP A 8 7.37 -83.74 64.38
CA ASP A 8 7.85 -82.54 63.65
C ASP A 8 7.07 -82.27 62.34
N SER A 9 6.08 -83.11 62.01
CA SER A 9 5.31 -83.02 60.77
C SER A 9 4.15 -82.01 60.78
N GLN A 10 3.79 -81.44 61.94
CA GLN A 10 2.68 -80.47 62.03
C GLN A 10 3.09 -78.99 61.90
N LEU A 11 4.38 -78.66 61.95
CA LEU A 11 4.85 -77.26 61.83
C LEU A 11 5.09 -76.80 60.37
N GLN A 12 5.05 -77.69 59.38
CA GLN A 12 5.36 -77.34 57.98
C GLN A 12 4.14 -77.03 57.08
N GLN A 13 2.89 -77.22 57.54
CA GLN A 13 1.70 -77.02 56.69
C GLN A 13 1.10 -75.61 56.73
N GLN A 14 1.58 -74.68 57.56
CA GLN A 14 1.03 -73.33 57.66
C GLN A 14 1.72 -72.26 56.78
N ALA A 15 2.71 -72.62 55.95
CA ALA A 15 3.55 -71.64 55.24
C ALA A 15 3.17 -71.31 53.78
N ARG A 16 2.06 -71.83 53.23
CA ARG A 16 1.78 -71.76 51.76
C ARG A 16 0.63 -70.84 51.32
N HIS A 17 -0.05 -70.14 52.22
CA HIS A 17 -1.15 -69.22 51.86
C HIS A 17 -0.77 -67.72 51.84
N GLY A 18 0.39 -67.34 52.40
CA GLY A 18 0.86 -65.93 52.36
C GLY A 18 1.43 -65.49 51.01
N SER A 19 2.04 -66.41 50.25
CA SER A 19 2.67 -66.09 48.96
C SER A 19 1.66 -65.73 47.87
N THR A 20 0.49 -66.37 47.83
CA THR A 20 -0.55 -66.08 46.83
C THR A 20 -1.17 -64.71 47.06
N LEU A 21 -1.40 -64.33 48.32
CA LEU A 21 -1.92 -63.00 48.66
C LEU A 21 -0.92 -61.90 48.28
N LEU A 22 0.38 -62.13 48.50
CA LEU A 22 1.45 -61.22 48.09
C LEU A 22 1.51 -61.02 46.57
N VAL A 23 1.33 -62.09 45.80
CA VAL A 23 1.29 -62.03 44.33
C VAL A 23 0.06 -61.24 43.85
N VAL A 24 -1.11 -61.46 44.44
CA VAL A 24 -2.34 -60.73 44.08
C VAL A 24 -2.24 -59.25 44.42
N ILE A 25 -1.68 -58.90 45.58
CA ILE A 25 -1.46 -57.50 45.97
C ILE A 25 -0.44 -56.83 45.05
N ALA A 26 0.64 -57.54 44.68
CA ALA A 26 1.62 -57.02 43.74
C ALA A 26 1.02 -56.79 42.33
N LEU A 27 0.15 -57.68 41.87
CA LEU A 27 -0.56 -57.52 40.59
C LEU A 27 -1.58 -56.38 40.62
N LEU A 28 -2.32 -56.21 41.72
CA LEU A 28 -3.24 -55.09 41.90
C LEU A 28 -2.50 -53.75 42.00
N ALA A 29 -1.35 -53.72 42.68
CA ALA A 29 -0.49 -52.54 42.74
C ALA A 29 0.05 -52.17 41.35
N MET A 30 0.53 -53.13 40.56
CA MET A 30 0.96 -52.88 39.18
C MET A 30 -0.18 -52.40 38.28
N LEU A 31 -1.39 -52.97 38.42
CA LEU A 31 -2.55 -52.52 37.65
C LEU A 31 -2.93 -51.08 38.01
N SER A 32 -2.89 -50.73 39.31
CA SER A 32 -3.16 -49.36 39.76
C SER A 32 -2.12 -48.36 39.23
N LEU A 33 -0.85 -48.75 39.20
CA LEU A 33 0.24 -47.94 38.65
C LEU A 33 0.00 -47.69 37.15
N LEU A 34 -0.37 -48.74 36.40
CA LEU A 34 -0.66 -48.61 34.98
C LEU A 34 -1.88 -47.71 34.71
N GLY A 35 -2.91 -47.79 35.56
CA GLY A 35 -4.07 -46.91 35.51
C GLY A 35 -3.71 -45.43 35.74
N VAL A 36 -2.87 -45.14 36.73
CA VAL A 36 -2.39 -43.77 37.00
C VAL A 36 -1.52 -43.25 35.86
N VAL A 37 -0.61 -44.08 35.34
CA VAL A 37 0.24 -43.72 34.20
C VAL A 37 -0.61 -43.40 32.98
N PHE A 38 -1.59 -44.24 32.64
CA PHE A 38 -2.50 -43.98 31.52
C PHE A 38 -3.30 -42.69 31.72
N TYR A 39 -3.82 -42.44 32.92
CA TYR A 39 -4.52 -41.19 33.22
C TYR A 39 -3.62 -39.96 33.04
N THR A 40 -2.37 -40.03 33.51
CA THR A 40 -1.42 -38.92 33.34
C THR A 40 -1.05 -38.69 31.88
N PHE A 41 -0.84 -39.75 31.09
CA PHE A 41 -0.59 -39.62 29.65
C PHE A 41 -1.80 -39.05 28.92
N ALA A 42 -3.01 -39.57 29.18
CA ALA A 42 -4.23 -39.06 28.56
C ALA A 42 -4.48 -37.57 28.88
N SER A 43 -4.23 -37.15 30.13
CA SER A 43 -4.37 -35.74 30.52
C SER A 43 -3.30 -34.84 29.90
N GLN A 44 -2.08 -35.35 29.71
CA GLN A 44 -1.02 -34.61 29.01
C GLN A 44 -1.34 -34.46 27.51
N GLU A 45 -1.81 -35.51 26.86
CA GLU A 45 -2.23 -35.48 25.45
C GLU A 45 -3.44 -34.57 25.24
N GLU A 46 -4.42 -34.57 26.15
CA GLU A 46 -5.56 -33.66 26.10
C GLU A 46 -5.12 -32.19 26.15
N ARG A 47 -4.24 -31.84 27.10
CA ARG A 47 -3.70 -30.47 27.20
C ARG A 47 -2.87 -30.09 25.98
N SER A 48 -2.06 -31.01 25.47
CA SER A 48 -1.27 -30.80 24.25
C SER A 48 -2.19 -30.52 23.05
N ALA A 49 -3.21 -31.34 22.85
CA ALA A 49 -4.20 -31.16 21.79
C ALA A 49 -4.98 -29.83 21.93
N GLN A 50 -5.35 -29.44 23.15
CA GLN A 50 -5.97 -28.14 23.42
C GLN A 50 -5.03 -26.98 23.06
N TYR A 51 -3.76 -27.02 23.46
CA TYR A 51 -2.78 -26.00 23.08
C TYR A 51 -2.54 -25.93 21.56
N PHE A 52 -2.46 -27.08 20.87
CA PHE A 52 -2.36 -27.10 19.41
C PHE A 52 -3.63 -26.57 18.73
N THR A 53 -4.81 -26.83 19.29
CA THR A 53 -6.09 -26.31 18.78
C THR A 53 -6.19 -24.80 18.99
N GLU A 54 -5.87 -24.30 20.19
CA GLU A 54 -5.86 -22.86 20.48
C GLU A 54 -4.81 -22.10 19.66
N ALA A 55 -3.62 -22.67 19.47
CA ALA A 55 -2.60 -22.08 18.61
C ALA A 55 -3.01 -22.05 17.12
N ALA A 56 -3.71 -23.08 16.64
CA ALA A 56 -4.22 -23.13 15.27
C ALA A 56 -5.37 -22.12 15.05
N VAL A 57 -6.24 -21.92 16.04
CA VAL A 57 -7.32 -20.92 15.96
C VAL A 57 -6.74 -19.50 15.89
N ASN A 58 -5.69 -19.19 16.66
CA ASN A 58 -5.04 -17.87 16.61
C ASN A 58 -4.25 -17.59 15.31
N GLN A 59 -3.88 -18.62 14.53
CA GLN A 59 -3.24 -18.42 13.21
C GLN A 59 -4.24 -18.37 12.05
N ALA A 60 -5.44 -18.93 12.23
CA ALA A 60 -6.46 -19.02 11.19
C ALA A 60 -7.55 -17.94 11.29
N ASP A 61 -7.63 -17.25 12.43
CA ASP A 61 -8.46 -16.05 12.56
C ASP A 61 -7.60 -14.84 12.18
N PRO A 62 -7.78 -14.24 10.99
CA PRO A 62 -7.31 -12.89 10.73
C PRO A 62 -8.15 -11.96 11.59
N GLY A 63 -7.94 -12.01 12.91
CA GLY A 63 -8.65 -11.22 13.86
C GLY A 63 -8.52 -9.74 13.50
N LEU A 64 -9.42 -8.93 14.04
CA LEU A 64 -9.40 -7.46 13.91
C LEU A 64 -8.26 -6.84 14.75
N ASP A 65 -7.10 -7.49 14.79
CA ASP A 65 -5.92 -6.94 15.40
C ASP A 65 -5.39 -5.81 14.51
N ALA A 66 -5.10 -4.67 15.13
CA ALA A 66 -4.65 -3.48 14.44
C ALA A 66 -3.36 -3.74 13.68
N ASP A 67 -2.45 -4.55 14.23
CA ASP A 67 -1.18 -4.89 13.60
C ASP A 67 -1.37 -5.74 12.33
N VAL A 68 -2.35 -6.66 12.32
CA VAL A 68 -2.64 -7.50 11.15
C VAL A 68 -3.21 -6.65 10.02
N LEU A 69 -4.19 -5.79 10.33
CA LEU A 69 -4.79 -4.87 9.37
C LEU A 69 -3.76 -3.87 8.83
N PHE A 70 -2.98 -3.27 9.72
CA PHE A 70 -1.94 -2.31 9.34
C PHE A 70 -0.87 -2.95 8.45
N ASN A 71 -0.36 -4.13 8.82
CA ASN A 71 0.63 -4.84 8.02
C ASN A 71 0.06 -5.30 6.67
N TRP A 72 -1.22 -5.68 6.60
CA TRP A 72 -1.89 -6.03 5.35
C TRP A 72 -1.93 -4.84 4.38
N GLY A 73 -2.42 -3.70 4.86
CA GLY A 73 -2.48 -2.47 4.08
C GLY A 73 -1.09 -2.00 3.64
N LEU A 74 -0.15 -1.95 4.57
CA LEU A 74 1.22 -1.49 4.31
C LEU A 74 1.97 -2.40 3.33
N ARG A 75 1.79 -3.71 3.42
CA ARG A 75 2.38 -4.66 2.46
C ARG A 75 1.89 -4.38 1.05
N GLN A 76 0.59 -4.15 0.85
CA GLN A 76 0.07 -3.85 -0.49
C GLN A 76 0.47 -2.46 -0.99
N LEU A 77 0.60 -1.48 -0.09
CA LEU A 77 1.10 -0.16 -0.46
C LEU A 77 2.56 -0.22 -0.94
N ILE A 78 3.43 -0.90 -0.18
CA ILE A 78 4.87 -0.95 -0.48
C ILE A 78 5.18 -1.96 -1.58
N VAL A 79 4.77 -3.22 -1.42
CA VAL A 79 5.16 -4.35 -2.30
C VAL A 79 4.10 -4.61 -3.37
N GLY A 80 2.83 -4.43 -3.01
CA GLY A 80 1.68 -4.82 -3.83
C GLY A 80 1.01 -6.12 -3.38
N PRO A 81 -0.25 -6.32 -3.81
CA PRO A 81 -0.98 -7.54 -3.50
C PRO A 81 -0.39 -8.76 -4.19
N ASP A 82 -0.67 -9.94 -3.65
CA ASP A 82 -0.39 -11.19 -4.35
C ASP A 82 -1.31 -11.33 -5.56
N ASP A 83 -0.87 -12.06 -6.59
CA ASP A 83 -1.57 -12.15 -7.88
C ASP A 83 -2.94 -12.87 -7.78
N GLN A 84 -3.25 -13.47 -6.62
CA GLN A 84 -4.52 -14.13 -6.30
C GLN A 84 -5.55 -13.18 -5.67
N LEU A 85 -5.13 -11.99 -5.23
CA LEU A 85 -6.01 -10.98 -4.63
C LEU A 85 -6.68 -10.15 -5.74
N TYR A 86 -7.62 -10.78 -6.46
CA TYR A 86 -8.28 -10.21 -7.63
C TYR A 86 -9.21 -9.04 -7.33
N ASN A 87 -9.68 -8.93 -6.08
CA ASN A 87 -10.59 -7.87 -5.64
C ASN A 87 -9.84 -6.66 -5.07
N SER A 88 -8.53 -6.75 -4.87
CA SER A 88 -7.75 -5.64 -4.35
C SER A 88 -7.74 -4.51 -5.37
N ALA A 89 -8.04 -3.29 -4.95
CA ALA A 89 -7.94 -2.10 -5.79
C ALA A 89 -6.50 -1.86 -6.28
N LEU A 90 -5.50 -2.41 -5.59
CA LEU A 90 -4.09 -2.36 -5.95
C LEU A 90 -3.63 -3.58 -6.76
N HIS A 91 -4.57 -4.39 -7.28
CA HIS A 91 -4.26 -5.58 -8.07
C HIS A 91 -3.31 -5.26 -9.24
N GLY A 92 -2.43 -6.23 -9.55
CA GLY A 92 -1.40 -6.04 -10.56
C GLY A 92 -0.16 -5.29 -10.06
N LYS A 93 -0.15 -4.84 -8.79
CA LYS A 93 0.98 -4.19 -8.11
C LYS A 93 1.40 -2.84 -8.73
N TRP A 94 0.70 -2.39 -9.75
CA TRP A 94 1.04 -1.18 -10.51
C TRP A 94 1.06 0.07 -9.66
N HIS A 95 0.12 0.20 -8.74
CA HIS A 95 -0.04 1.41 -7.93
C HIS A 95 0.72 1.32 -6.59
N SER A 96 1.54 0.28 -6.41
CA SER A 96 2.38 0.07 -5.24
C SER A 96 3.75 0.69 -5.42
N MET A 97 4.44 1.01 -4.32
CA MET A 97 5.68 1.78 -4.35
C MET A 97 6.84 1.03 -5.02
N LEU A 98 7.16 -0.20 -4.60
CA LEU A 98 8.33 -0.91 -5.14
C LEU A 98 8.23 -1.22 -6.63
N PRO A 99 7.11 -1.73 -7.16
CA PRO A 99 6.96 -1.96 -8.60
C PRO A 99 7.09 -0.67 -9.40
N LYS A 100 6.66 0.46 -8.83
CA LYS A 100 6.83 1.78 -9.44
C LYS A 100 8.26 2.31 -9.40
N MET A 101 9.13 1.79 -8.54
CA MET A 101 10.51 2.26 -8.42
C MET A 101 11.48 1.40 -9.21
N PHE A 102 11.20 0.10 -9.26
CA PHE A 102 12.09 -0.89 -9.85
C PHE A 102 11.55 -1.55 -11.11
N GLY A 103 10.30 -1.27 -11.47
CA GLY A 103 9.67 -1.88 -12.63
C GLY A 103 9.47 -3.38 -12.44
N SER A 104 9.19 -4.05 -13.54
CA SER A 104 9.24 -5.51 -13.65
C SER A 104 10.52 -5.99 -14.36
N ASP A 105 11.41 -5.05 -14.70
CA ASP A 105 12.57 -5.27 -15.54
C ASP A 105 13.88 -5.22 -14.71
N VAL A 106 15.04 -5.16 -15.38
CA VAL A 106 16.36 -5.20 -14.72
C VAL A 106 16.91 -3.79 -14.47
N HIS A 107 16.39 -2.78 -15.19
CA HIS A 107 16.91 -1.42 -15.16
C HIS A 107 15.84 -0.47 -14.59
N PRO A 108 15.98 -0.05 -13.32
CA PRO A 108 15.01 0.86 -12.74
C PRO A 108 14.98 2.19 -13.51
N PHE A 109 13.81 2.81 -13.57
CA PHE A 109 13.54 4.09 -14.22
C PHE A 109 13.66 4.06 -15.75
N THR A 110 13.35 2.92 -16.36
CA THR A 110 13.29 2.78 -17.83
C THR A 110 11.86 2.67 -18.37
N GLY A 111 10.88 2.74 -17.46
CA GLY A 111 9.47 2.72 -17.77
C GLY A 111 9.03 3.86 -18.68
N GLN A 112 8.10 3.54 -19.57
CA GLN A 112 7.47 4.50 -20.48
C GLN A 112 6.33 5.25 -19.78
N GLY A 113 5.70 4.58 -18.80
CA GLY A 113 4.46 5.01 -18.19
C GLY A 113 3.32 5.15 -19.19
N ILE A 114 2.20 5.67 -18.69
CA ILE A 114 1.02 5.97 -19.47
C ILE A 114 1.07 7.47 -19.79
N ASN A 115 1.25 7.79 -21.06
CA ASN A 115 1.04 9.15 -21.56
C ASN A 115 -0.44 9.43 -21.87
N VAL A 116 -0.88 10.62 -21.45
CA VAL A 116 -2.24 11.11 -21.66
C VAL A 116 -2.20 12.53 -22.19
N ILE A 117 -3.08 12.83 -23.12
CA ILE A 117 -3.30 14.17 -23.68
C ILE A 117 -4.67 14.69 -23.28
N MET A 118 -4.77 16.00 -23.10
CA MET A 118 -6.05 16.67 -22.86
C MET A 118 -6.37 17.56 -24.06
N GLY A 119 -7.50 17.29 -24.72
CA GLY A 119 -8.00 18.10 -25.82
C GLY A 119 -8.52 19.46 -25.36
N GLY A 120 -8.76 20.38 -26.31
CA GLY A 120 -9.24 21.73 -26.00
C GLY A 120 -10.62 21.81 -25.34
N SER A 121 -11.42 20.74 -25.38
CA SER A 121 -12.69 20.60 -24.67
C SER A 121 -12.54 20.00 -23.26
N GLY A 122 -11.33 19.66 -22.83
CA GLY A 122 -11.07 18.98 -21.55
C GLY A 122 -11.21 17.46 -21.59
N ILE A 123 -11.48 16.87 -22.76
CA ILE A 123 -11.48 15.40 -22.92
C ILE A 123 -10.06 14.89 -22.73
N VAL A 124 -9.91 13.88 -21.87
CA VAL A 124 -8.63 13.19 -21.66
C VAL A 124 -8.61 11.93 -22.50
N SER A 125 -7.49 11.70 -23.19
CA SER A 125 -7.28 10.49 -23.99
C SER A 125 -5.86 9.99 -23.87
N VAL A 126 -5.71 8.69 -24.02
CA VAL A 126 -4.43 7.98 -24.09
C VAL A 126 -3.79 8.27 -25.46
N ASP A 127 -2.49 8.56 -25.44
CA ASP A 127 -1.63 8.78 -26.61
C ASP A 127 -0.25 8.21 -26.26
N GLN A 128 0.00 6.92 -26.51
CA GLN A 128 1.25 6.25 -26.14
C GLN A 128 2.37 6.46 -27.16
N ASP A 129 2.07 6.88 -28.39
CA ASP A 129 3.08 7.13 -29.43
C ASP A 129 3.54 8.59 -29.51
N PHE A 130 2.96 9.46 -28.67
CA PHE A 130 3.31 10.87 -28.49
C PHE A 130 3.13 11.70 -29.77
N ASP A 131 2.21 11.31 -30.65
CA ASP A 131 1.97 12.01 -31.91
C ASP A 131 0.95 13.17 -31.78
N GLY A 132 0.32 13.31 -30.61
CA GLY A 132 -0.70 14.32 -30.32
C GLY A 132 -2.11 13.92 -30.76
N THR A 133 -2.28 12.69 -31.25
CA THR A 133 -3.55 12.09 -31.67
C THR A 133 -3.92 10.99 -30.68
N PRO A 134 -5.18 10.91 -30.21
CA PRO A 134 -5.63 9.82 -29.35
C PRO A 134 -5.45 8.44 -29.99
N ASP A 135 -4.92 7.50 -29.21
CA ASP A 135 -4.85 6.09 -29.58
C ASP A 135 -6.24 5.46 -29.73
N ALA A 136 -6.32 4.39 -30.52
CA ALA A 136 -7.57 3.63 -30.63
C ALA A 136 -7.94 2.90 -29.32
N ASP A 137 -6.94 2.47 -28.55
CA ASP A 137 -7.15 1.79 -27.26
C ASP A 137 -7.05 2.78 -26.10
N GLN A 138 -8.17 3.03 -25.45
CA GLN A 138 -8.28 3.97 -24.32
C GLN A 138 -8.31 3.24 -22.95
N ASN A 139 -8.12 1.91 -22.92
CA ASN A 139 -8.19 1.13 -21.68
C ASN A 139 -7.13 1.55 -20.64
N LEU A 140 -6.00 2.13 -21.07
CA LEU A 140 -4.96 2.64 -20.17
C LEU A 140 -5.41 3.86 -19.34
N LEU A 141 -6.55 4.47 -19.65
CA LEU A 141 -7.16 5.51 -18.80
C LEU A 141 -7.79 4.93 -17.52
N ALA A 142 -8.00 3.61 -17.45
CA ALA A 142 -8.50 2.96 -16.25
C ALA A 142 -7.46 3.05 -15.13
N LEU A 143 -7.90 3.51 -13.95
CA LEU A 143 -7.08 3.63 -12.75
C LEU A 143 -7.16 2.38 -11.87
N ASN A 144 -8.28 1.66 -11.92
CA ASN A 144 -8.48 0.45 -11.15
C ASN A 144 -8.24 -0.77 -12.05
N HIS A 145 -7.11 -1.46 -11.81
CA HIS A 145 -6.71 -2.64 -12.57
C HIS A 145 -7.15 -3.96 -11.89
N SER A 146 -8.04 -3.89 -10.91
CA SER A 146 -8.65 -5.08 -10.30
C SER A 146 -9.57 -5.80 -11.28
N ARG A 147 -9.60 -7.13 -11.25
CA ARG A 147 -10.56 -7.88 -12.06
C ARG A 147 -11.99 -7.55 -11.67
N ALA A 148 -12.21 -7.23 -10.39
CA ALA A 148 -13.50 -6.81 -9.85
C ALA A 148 -14.07 -5.58 -10.59
N ALA A 149 -13.22 -4.60 -10.94
CA ALA A 149 -13.64 -3.41 -11.68
C ALA A 149 -13.96 -3.66 -13.16
N HIS A 150 -13.44 -4.74 -13.74
CA HIS A 150 -13.59 -5.08 -15.17
C HIS A 150 -14.52 -6.30 -15.39
N GLY A 151 -15.48 -6.53 -14.49
CA GLY A 151 -16.43 -7.64 -14.64
C GLY A 151 -15.80 -9.04 -14.61
N GLY A 152 -14.62 -9.18 -14.00
CA GLY A 152 -13.87 -10.43 -13.86
C GLY A 152 -12.75 -10.65 -14.86
N THR A 153 -12.71 -9.89 -15.96
CA THR A 153 -11.72 -10.10 -17.03
C THR A 153 -11.02 -8.80 -17.39
N LEU A 154 -9.70 -8.75 -17.23
CA LEU A 154 -8.93 -7.57 -17.62
C LEU A 154 -8.89 -7.40 -19.17
N PRO A 155 -9.10 -6.16 -19.66
CA PRO A 155 -8.78 -5.77 -21.02
C PRO A 155 -7.36 -6.16 -21.40
N PHE A 156 -7.11 -6.40 -22.69
CA PHE A 156 -5.80 -6.87 -23.16
C PHE A 156 -4.67 -5.91 -22.75
N ALA A 157 -4.87 -4.60 -22.88
CA ALA A 157 -3.88 -3.58 -22.52
C ALA A 157 -3.52 -3.56 -21.02
N LEU A 158 -4.42 -3.99 -20.13
CA LEU A 158 -4.22 -3.98 -18.67
C LEU A 158 -3.68 -5.30 -18.12
N ARG A 159 -3.31 -6.24 -18.98
CA ARG A 159 -2.67 -7.49 -18.55
C ARG A 159 -1.20 -7.21 -18.25
N GLN A 160 -0.65 -7.89 -17.24
CA GLN A 160 0.69 -7.64 -16.67
C GLN A 160 1.84 -7.50 -17.69
N ASN A 161 1.75 -8.13 -18.86
CA ASN A 161 2.80 -8.07 -19.90
C ASN A 161 2.57 -7.01 -20.99
N ASN A 162 1.42 -6.33 -20.96
CA ASN A 162 0.98 -5.40 -22.00
C ASN A 162 0.85 -3.97 -21.50
N ILE A 163 0.87 -3.78 -20.18
CA ILE A 163 0.76 -2.47 -19.58
C ILE A 163 2.14 -1.79 -19.59
N PRO A 164 2.26 -0.50 -19.97
CA PRO A 164 3.57 0.17 -20.17
C PRO A 164 4.39 0.33 -18.90
N GLU A 165 5.58 -0.29 -18.83
CA GLU A 165 6.42 -0.42 -17.63
C GLU A 165 6.28 0.72 -16.60
N PRO A 166 5.95 0.39 -15.33
CA PRO A 166 5.44 1.37 -14.37
C PRO A 166 6.52 2.30 -13.81
N ASP A 167 7.79 1.96 -13.93
CA ASP A 167 8.95 2.63 -13.36
C ASP A 167 9.30 3.92 -14.09
N VAL A 168 8.44 4.91 -13.88
CA VAL A 168 8.67 6.29 -14.27
C VAL A 168 9.07 7.11 -13.05
N ASP A 169 9.65 8.29 -13.29
CA ASP A 169 10.08 9.18 -12.22
C ASP A 169 8.90 9.62 -11.31
N TYR A 170 9.17 9.70 -10.01
CA TYR A 170 8.24 10.17 -8.97
C TYR A 170 8.15 11.69 -8.90
N THR A 171 7.92 12.35 -10.03
CA THR A 171 7.98 13.81 -10.11
C THR A 171 6.65 14.49 -9.82
N SER A 172 5.52 13.78 -9.98
CA SER A 172 4.19 14.38 -9.82
C SER A 172 3.08 13.36 -9.55
N PRO A 173 1.97 13.76 -8.88
CA PRO A 173 0.79 12.93 -8.65
C PRO A 173 -0.05 12.80 -9.93
N ASP A 174 0.31 11.87 -10.80
CA ASP A 174 -0.35 11.64 -12.10
C ASP A 174 -0.94 10.23 -12.21
N ILE A 175 -1.31 9.82 -13.44
CA ILE A 175 -1.82 8.46 -13.72
C ILE A 175 -0.76 7.38 -13.46
N ASN A 176 0.51 7.74 -13.45
CA ASN A 176 1.58 6.81 -13.20
C ASN A 176 1.85 6.68 -11.71
N ASN A 177 1.73 7.75 -10.93
CA ASN A 177 2.08 7.77 -9.52
C ASN A 177 0.85 7.96 -8.63
N LEU A 178 -0.09 7.00 -8.66
CA LEU A 178 -1.37 7.13 -7.94
C LEU A 178 -1.25 7.25 -6.42
N PHE A 179 -0.24 6.60 -5.83
CA PHE A 179 -0.06 6.65 -4.38
C PHE A 179 0.29 8.05 -3.89
N LEU A 180 0.93 8.89 -4.71
CA LEU A 180 1.35 10.23 -4.32
C LEU A 180 0.15 11.19 -4.25
N ALA A 181 0.05 11.91 -3.13
CA ALA A 181 -0.86 13.03 -2.93
C ALA A 181 -0.16 14.36 -3.19
N TYR A 182 -0.94 15.39 -3.49
CA TYR A 182 -0.49 16.77 -3.54
C TYR A 182 -1.47 17.65 -2.80
N ASP A 183 -0.92 18.51 -1.94
CA ASP A 183 -1.65 19.57 -1.27
C ASP A 183 -0.80 20.84 -1.38
N GLY A 184 -1.34 21.83 -2.09
CA GLY A 184 -0.62 23.06 -2.37
C GLY A 184 -1.55 24.14 -2.88
N TYR A 185 -0.98 25.15 -3.52
CA TYR A 185 -1.75 26.29 -4.02
C TYR A 185 -1.46 26.54 -5.49
N THR A 186 -2.48 26.96 -6.23
CA THR A 186 -2.38 27.43 -7.62
C THR A 186 -3.04 28.79 -7.78
N PHE A 187 -2.71 29.48 -8.87
CA PHE A 187 -3.45 30.67 -9.29
C PHE A 187 -4.56 30.29 -10.25
N ASP A 188 -5.79 30.53 -9.84
CA ASP A 188 -6.97 30.39 -10.69
C ASP A 188 -7.65 31.75 -10.85
N GLY A 189 -7.73 32.25 -12.09
CA GLY A 189 -8.30 33.57 -12.39
C GLY A 189 -7.63 34.75 -11.63
N GLY A 190 -6.36 34.59 -11.22
CA GLY A 190 -5.64 35.58 -10.40
C GLY A 190 -5.89 35.49 -8.89
N THR A 191 -6.68 34.51 -8.44
CA THR A 191 -6.89 34.21 -7.03
C THR A 191 -6.06 33.00 -6.64
N LEU A 192 -5.37 33.07 -5.50
CA LEU A 192 -4.67 31.91 -4.95
C LEU A 192 -5.72 30.93 -4.39
N ARG A 193 -5.72 29.69 -4.90
CA ARG A 193 -6.64 28.62 -4.51
C ARG A 193 -5.84 27.41 -4.05
N ARG A 194 -6.26 26.79 -2.94
CA ARG A 194 -5.71 25.51 -2.50
C ARG A 194 -6.16 24.41 -3.46
N VAL A 195 -5.26 23.50 -3.81
CA VAL A 195 -5.50 22.37 -4.69
C VAL A 195 -5.05 21.12 -3.96
N ILE A 196 -5.97 20.17 -3.85
CA ILE A 196 -5.73 18.87 -3.24
C ILE A 196 -5.95 17.80 -4.30
N ILE A 197 -4.93 16.99 -4.55
CA ILE A 197 -4.98 15.77 -5.35
C ILE A 197 -4.74 14.61 -4.39
N PRO A 198 -5.77 13.83 -4.03
CA PRO A 198 -5.65 12.75 -3.05
C PRO A 198 -4.75 11.62 -3.52
N SER A 199 -4.23 10.83 -2.58
CA SER A 199 -3.69 9.50 -2.90
C SER A 199 -4.80 8.61 -3.45
N PHE A 200 -4.50 7.85 -4.50
CA PHE A 200 -5.40 6.89 -5.15
C PHE A 200 -6.69 7.47 -5.74
N VAL A 201 -6.79 8.80 -5.86
CA VAL A 201 -7.86 9.48 -6.61
C VAL A 201 -7.23 10.45 -7.59
N ARG A 202 -7.71 10.47 -8.82
CA ARG A 202 -7.24 11.42 -9.83
C ARG A 202 -8.42 12.22 -10.38
N PRO A 203 -8.78 13.33 -9.72
CA PRO A 203 -9.90 14.17 -10.13
C PRO A 203 -9.83 14.58 -11.61
N GLN A 204 -8.62 14.80 -12.14
CA GLN A 204 -8.42 15.16 -13.55
C GLN A 204 -8.99 14.17 -14.57
N PHE A 205 -9.20 12.91 -14.19
CA PHE A 205 -9.71 11.85 -15.08
C PHE A 205 -11.21 11.54 -14.89
N PHE A 206 -11.88 12.18 -13.93
CA PHE A 206 -13.33 12.10 -13.75
C PHE A 206 -14.06 13.05 -14.70
N ARG A 207 -13.87 12.83 -16.00
CA ARG A 207 -14.44 13.65 -17.07
C ARG A 207 -15.27 12.81 -18.01
N ASP A 208 -16.37 13.40 -18.45
CA ASP A 208 -17.24 12.85 -19.47
C ASP A 208 -16.45 12.68 -20.78
N ALA A 209 -16.47 11.47 -21.33
CA ALA A 209 -15.64 11.06 -22.46
C ALA A 209 -15.94 11.85 -23.75
N THR A 210 -17.13 12.44 -23.86
CA THR A 210 -17.57 13.19 -25.05
C THR A 210 -17.47 14.69 -24.86
N SER A 211 -17.83 15.22 -23.69
CA SER A 211 -17.89 16.65 -23.42
C SER A 211 -16.66 17.22 -22.70
N GLY A 212 -15.87 16.37 -22.03
CA GLY A 212 -14.72 16.79 -21.21
C GLY A 212 -15.09 17.48 -19.89
N VAL A 213 -16.39 17.63 -19.62
CA VAL A 213 -16.91 18.21 -18.36
C VAL A 213 -16.72 17.21 -17.22
N HIS A 214 -16.44 17.70 -16.01
CA HIS A 214 -16.30 16.84 -14.84
C HIS A 214 -17.59 16.04 -14.58
N VAL A 215 -17.45 14.77 -14.24
CA VAL A 215 -18.58 13.91 -13.86
C VAL A 215 -19.04 14.33 -12.47
N GLY A 216 -20.31 14.71 -12.35
CA GLY A 216 -20.88 15.22 -11.09
C GLY A 216 -21.21 14.16 -10.04
N ASP A 217 -21.34 12.89 -10.47
CA ASP A 217 -21.41 11.72 -9.59
C ASP A 217 -20.38 10.70 -10.06
N TRP A 218 -19.20 10.71 -9.46
CA TRP A 218 -18.14 9.78 -9.80
C TRP A 218 -18.16 8.51 -8.93
N TYR A 219 -19.05 8.42 -7.95
CA TYR A 219 -19.11 7.30 -6.99
C TYR A 219 -19.92 6.11 -7.46
N GLU A 220 -21.05 6.38 -8.12
CA GLU A 220 -22.05 5.36 -8.43
C GLU A 220 -22.29 5.19 -9.93
N ASN A 221 -21.66 6.03 -10.75
CA ASN A 221 -21.95 6.07 -12.17
C ASN A 221 -21.33 4.89 -12.94
N ASP A 222 -22.15 3.86 -13.11
CA ASP A 222 -21.84 2.62 -13.82
C ASP A 222 -21.97 2.73 -15.35
N GLY A 223 -22.27 3.92 -15.88
CA GLY A 223 -22.47 4.12 -17.31
C GLY A 223 -23.76 3.53 -17.88
N THR A 224 -24.62 2.90 -17.06
CA THR A 224 -25.88 2.27 -17.53
C THR A 224 -26.83 3.29 -18.15
N ILE A 225 -26.89 4.51 -17.60
CA ILE A 225 -27.73 5.60 -18.13
C ILE A 225 -26.98 6.43 -19.18
N ASN A 226 -25.71 6.76 -18.90
CA ASN A 226 -24.87 7.52 -19.81
C ASN A 226 -23.45 6.90 -19.83
N PRO A 227 -23.11 6.10 -20.85
CA PRO A 227 -21.80 5.46 -20.97
C PRO A 227 -20.62 6.44 -20.93
N ASP A 228 -20.82 7.67 -21.42
CA ASP A 228 -19.75 8.68 -21.45
C ASP A 228 -19.33 9.15 -20.05
N LYS A 229 -20.14 8.86 -19.02
CA LYS A 229 -19.88 9.22 -17.63
C LYS A 229 -19.51 8.02 -16.75
N GLU A 230 -19.19 6.87 -17.34
CA GLU A 230 -18.79 5.68 -16.58
C GLU A 230 -17.52 5.94 -15.76
N THR A 231 -17.58 5.67 -14.46
CA THR A 231 -16.44 5.83 -13.53
C THR A 231 -15.97 4.54 -12.89
N THR A 232 -16.64 3.40 -13.12
CA THR A 232 -16.34 2.08 -12.53
C THR A 232 -14.86 1.72 -12.50
N THR A 233 -14.14 1.95 -13.60
CA THR A 233 -12.71 1.61 -13.76
C THR A 233 -11.77 2.77 -13.43
N ARG A 234 -12.30 3.96 -13.15
CA ARG A 234 -11.53 5.16 -12.81
C ARG A 234 -11.44 5.38 -11.30
N VAL A 235 -12.16 4.61 -10.50
CA VAL A 235 -12.19 4.71 -9.04
C VAL A 235 -11.57 3.48 -8.39
N LEU A 236 -10.68 3.69 -7.41
CA LEU A 236 -10.15 2.62 -6.55
C LEU A 236 -11.05 2.36 -5.32
N ARG A 237 -12.00 3.25 -5.08
CA ARG A 237 -13.09 3.05 -4.11
C ARG A 237 -14.03 1.95 -4.61
N PRO A 238 -14.64 1.13 -3.73
CA PRO A 238 -15.60 0.15 -4.22
C PRO A 238 -16.81 0.83 -4.88
N HIS A 239 -17.30 0.22 -5.95
CA HIS A 239 -18.33 0.77 -6.83
C HIS A 239 -19.50 -0.22 -6.97
N PRO A 240 -20.75 0.23 -7.20
CA PRO A 240 -21.90 -0.66 -7.37
C PRO A 240 -21.72 -1.74 -8.46
N ALA A 241 -20.96 -1.40 -9.51
CA ALA A 241 -20.67 -2.30 -10.62
C ALA A 241 -19.46 -3.23 -10.39
N HIS A 242 -18.75 -3.12 -9.26
CA HIS A 242 -17.65 -4.04 -8.95
C HIS A 242 -18.19 -5.42 -8.58
N VAL A 243 -17.69 -6.44 -9.27
CA VAL A 243 -18.08 -7.83 -9.04
C VAL A 243 -17.11 -8.52 -8.10
N PHE A 244 -17.58 -9.48 -7.31
CA PHE A 244 -16.67 -10.35 -6.57
C PHE A 244 -15.99 -11.32 -7.54
N VAL A 245 -14.68 -11.46 -7.43
CA VAL A 245 -13.88 -12.45 -8.16
C VAL A 245 -13.32 -13.45 -7.16
N ASP A 246 -13.61 -14.73 -7.38
CA ASP A 246 -13.12 -15.78 -6.50
C ASP A 246 -11.60 -15.97 -6.61
N PRO A 247 -10.95 -16.66 -5.65
CA PRO A 247 -9.51 -16.94 -5.74
C PRO A 247 -9.09 -17.80 -6.95
N GLY A 248 -10.05 -18.42 -7.65
CA GLY A 248 -9.83 -19.11 -8.92
C GLY A 248 -9.83 -18.18 -10.14
N GLY A 249 -10.12 -16.90 -9.95
CA GLY A 249 -10.18 -15.87 -10.99
C GLY A 249 -11.51 -15.83 -11.73
N THR A 250 -12.56 -16.47 -11.22
CA THR A 250 -13.90 -16.45 -11.81
C THR A 250 -14.75 -15.36 -11.17
N ALA A 251 -15.36 -14.50 -11.97
CA ALA A 251 -16.33 -13.53 -11.45
C ALA A 251 -17.61 -14.23 -10.99
N SER A 252 -18.06 -13.86 -9.80
CA SER A 252 -19.32 -14.26 -9.21
C SER A 252 -20.41 -13.26 -9.58
N THR A 253 -21.66 -13.75 -9.59
CA THR A 253 -22.85 -12.90 -9.65
C THR A 253 -23.22 -12.31 -8.30
N THR A 254 -22.52 -12.73 -7.23
CA THR A 254 -22.73 -12.20 -5.87
C THR A 254 -21.87 -10.95 -5.71
N PRO A 255 -22.44 -9.81 -5.28
CA PRO A 255 -21.65 -8.63 -5.01
C PRO A 255 -20.73 -8.87 -3.81
N ARG A 256 -19.54 -8.26 -3.84
CA ARG A 256 -18.58 -8.35 -2.74
C ARG A 256 -19.06 -7.61 -1.50
N PHE A 257 -19.75 -6.49 -1.70
CA PHE A 257 -20.36 -5.70 -0.65
C PHE A 257 -21.87 -5.90 -0.65
N SER A 258 -22.48 -5.84 0.53
CA SER A 258 -23.94 -5.72 0.60
C SER A 258 -24.39 -4.45 -0.12
N SER A 259 -25.63 -4.42 -0.62
CA SER A 259 -26.20 -3.27 -1.36
C SER A 259 -26.25 -1.96 -0.57
N ALA A 260 -25.81 -1.94 0.70
CA ALA A 260 -25.64 -0.74 1.50
C ALA A 260 -24.32 0.01 1.22
N PHE A 261 -23.39 -0.59 0.47
CA PHE A 261 -22.21 0.07 -0.07
C PHE A 261 -22.42 0.33 -1.57
N PRO A 262 -22.10 1.53 -2.10
CA PRO A 262 -21.38 2.64 -1.47
C PRO A 262 -22.29 3.50 -0.58
N PHE A 263 -21.80 3.93 0.58
CA PHE A 263 -22.43 5.09 1.20
C PHE A 263 -22.07 6.30 0.34
N GLN A 264 -23.08 7.13 0.04
CA GLN A 264 -22.88 8.45 -0.55
C GLN A 264 -21.92 9.25 0.35
N PRO A 265 -20.96 10.00 -0.19
CA PRO A 265 -20.10 10.84 0.63
C PRO A 265 -20.99 11.72 1.51
N THR A 266 -20.59 11.91 2.76
CA THR A 266 -21.35 12.80 3.63
C THR A 266 -21.23 14.21 3.06
N THR A 267 -22.36 14.80 2.68
CA THR A 267 -22.42 16.18 2.22
C THR A 267 -21.75 17.07 3.26
N VAL A 268 -20.66 17.73 2.85
CA VAL A 268 -19.92 18.64 3.72
C VAL A 268 -20.67 19.96 3.83
N ALA A 269 -20.54 20.63 4.97
CA ALA A 269 -21.19 21.93 5.18
C ALA A 269 -20.67 22.93 4.14
N GLY A 270 -21.58 23.54 3.38
CA GLY A 270 -21.25 24.45 2.27
C GLY A 270 -21.22 23.77 0.89
N GLY A 271 -21.23 22.44 0.84
CA GLY A 271 -21.27 21.66 -0.39
C GLY A 271 -22.64 21.64 -1.08
N ASN A 272 -22.63 21.37 -2.39
CA ASN A 272 -23.85 21.25 -3.16
C ASN A 272 -24.46 19.86 -2.95
N ALA A 273 -25.52 19.76 -2.13
CA ALA A 273 -26.22 18.50 -1.88
C ALA A 273 -26.84 17.80 -3.10
N THR A 274 -26.83 18.43 -4.29
CA THR A 274 -27.25 17.83 -5.56
C THR A 274 -26.09 17.37 -6.44
N ALA A 275 -24.85 17.73 -6.09
CA ALA A 275 -23.64 17.16 -6.62
C ALA A 275 -23.15 16.08 -5.63
N HIS A 276 -22.68 14.95 -6.15
CA HIS A 276 -22.14 13.88 -5.33
C HIS A 276 -20.71 13.64 -5.81
N GLY A 277 -19.74 14.34 -5.24
CA GLY A 277 -18.34 14.21 -5.65
C GLY A 277 -17.66 15.53 -5.92
N GLU A 278 -17.90 16.51 -5.07
CA GLU A 278 -17.14 17.75 -5.09
C GLU A 278 -15.66 17.50 -4.80
N LEU A 279 -14.80 18.04 -5.66
CA LEU A 279 -13.35 17.86 -5.64
C LEU A 279 -12.63 19.21 -5.77
N GLY A 280 -13.13 20.22 -5.06
CA GLY A 280 -12.48 21.53 -5.00
C GLY A 280 -12.38 22.19 -6.37
N ILE A 281 -11.16 22.54 -6.76
CA ILE A 281 -10.86 23.21 -8.03
C ILE A 281 -11.32 22.42 -9.27
N PHE A 282 -11.40 21.10 -9.19
CA PHE A 282 -11.77 20.25 -10.33
C PHE A 282 -13.26 20.30 -10.65
N THR A 283 -14.10 20.62 -9.65
CA THR A 283 -15.55 20.77 -9.77
C THR A 283 -16.02 22.21 -9.59
N ASP A 284 -15.09 23.16 -9.44
CA ASP A 284 -15.37 24.56 -9.06
C ASP A 284 -16.19 24.67 -7.75
N SER A 285 -15.87 23.82 -6.78
CA SER A 285 -16.56 23.73 -5.49
C SER A 285 -15.72 24.35 -4.37
N PHE A 286 -16.09 25.55 -3.93
CA PHE A 286 -15.38 26.27 -2.87
C PHE A 286 -16.35 26.84 -1.84
N ASP A 287 -15.93 26.84 -0.58
CA ASP A 287 -16.69 27.47 0.48
C ASP A 287 -16.71 28.99 0.28
N SER A 288 -17.92 29.55 0.22
CA SER A 288 -18.13 30.97 -0.12
C SER A 288 -17.59 31.96 0.93
N VAL A 289 -17.27 31.50 2.14
CA VAL A 289 -16.84 32.35 3.27
C VAL A 289 -15.32 32.25 3.48
N THR A 290 -14.80 31.03 3.51
CA THR A 290 -13.38 30.73 3.78
C THR A 290 -12.54 30.66 2.51
N GLY A 291 -13.17 30.37 1.36
CA GLY A 291 -12.47 30.17 0.09
C GLY A 291 -11.75 28.81 -0.01
N GLU A 292 -11.86 27.95 1.00
CA GLU A 292 -11.29 26.61 1.01
C GLU A 292 -12.02 25.68 0.03
N PRO A 293 -11.32 24.69 -0.56
CA PRO A 293 -11.92 23.71 -1.46
C PRO A 293 -12.88 22.81 -0.69
N ILE A 294 -14.04 22.55 -1.29
CA ILE A 294 -15.00 21.59 -0.77
C ILE A 294 -14.65 20.21 -1.36
N LEU A 295 -14.29 19.28 -0.49
CA LEU A 295 -13.92 17.92 -0.84
C LEU A 295 -14.90 16.93 -0.19
N GLU A 296 -15.55 16.12 -1.01
CA GLU A 296 -16.49 15.10 -0.56
C GLU A 296 -15.82 13.74 -0.39
N LEU A 297 -14.63 13.66 0.19
CA LEU A 297 -13.88 12.41 0.36
C LEU A 297 -14.28 11.67 1.65
N ASP A 298 -13.79 10.44 1.82
CA ASP A 298 -14.26 9.52 2.87
C ASP A 298 -13.59 9.76 4.23
N VAL A 299 -12.27 9.96 4.24
CA VAL A 299 -11.44 9.94 5.46
C VAL A 299 -10.51 11.14 5.52
N ASP A 300 -10.35 11.70 6.72
CA ASP A 300 -9.29 12.64 7.09
C ASP A 300 -8.19 11.83 7.79
N ASN A 301 -7.11 11.49 7.07
CA ASN A 301 -6.08 10.58 7.58
C ASN A 301 -5.03 11.31 8.43
N ASP A 302 -4.86 12.62 8.25
CA ASP A 302 -3.86 13.43 8.95
C ASP A 302 -4.42 14.31 10.08
N GLY A 303 -5.74 14.42 10.18
CA GLY A 303 -6.45 15.18 11.21
C GLY A 303 -6.41 16.69 11.00
N THR A 304 -6.12 17.16 9.79
CA THR A 304 -6.02 18.60 9.48
C THR A 304 -7.35 19.24 9.11
N GLY A 305 -8.42 18.46 8.94
CA GLY A 305 -9.79 18.92 8.76
C GLY A 305 -10.41 18.57 7.41
N PRO A 306 -9.80 18.95 6.26
CA PRO A 306 -10.24 18.46 4.96
C PRO A 306 -10.05 16.95 4.89
N ARG A 307 -11.03 16.24 4.33
CA ARG A 307 -10.84 14.82 4.03
C ARG A 307 -10.08 14.69 2.72
N GLU A 308 -9.07 13.83 2.70
CA GLU A 308 -8.13 13.64 1.62
C GLU A 308 -7.88 12.15 1.32
N GLY A 309 -8.58 11.24 1.99
CA GLY A 309 -8.53 9.80 1.77
C GLY A 309 -9.84 9.21 1.23
N ILE A 310 -9.71 8.14 0.43
CA ILE A 310 -10.84 7.26 0.05
C ILE A 310 -10.73 5.92 0.75
N TRP A 311 -11.86 5.24 0.93
CA TRP A 311 -11.86 3.83 1.30
C TRP A 311 -11.56 2.95 0.09
N MET A 312 -10.60 2.04 0.24
CA MET A 312 -10.24 1.05 -0.77
C MET A 312 -10.41 -0.36 -0.22
N ASP A 313 -10.83 -1.26 -1.10
CA ASP A 313 -10.84 -2.69 -0.82
C ASP A 313 -9.49 -3.30 -1.20
N LEU A 314 -8.81 -3.88 -0.23
CA LEU A 314 -7.50 -4.53 -0.44
C LEU A 314 -7.62 -6.05 -0.42
N ASP A 315 -8.80 -6.59 -0.74
CA ASP A 315 -9.09 -8.01 -0.73
C ASP A 315 -8.85 -8.69 0.64
N PHE A 316 -9.07 -7.98 1.74
CA PHE A 316 -8.94 -8.58 3.07
C PHE A 316 -10.03 -9.66 3.25
N PRO A 317 -9.70 -10.82 3.84
CA PRO A 317 -10.69 -11.87 4.09
C PRO A 317 -11.88 -11.36 4.92
N PRO A 318 -13.13 -11.77 4.62
CA PRO A 318 -14.26 -11.44 5.47
C PRO A 318 -14.04 -11.95 6.90
N VAL A 319 -14.28 -11.08 7.88
CA VAL A 319 -14.18 -11.43 9.31
C VAL A 319 -15.58 -11.47 9.90
N GLU A 320 -15.84 -12.40 10.82
CA GLU A 320 -17.11 -12.42 11.55
C GLU A 320 -17.25 -11.15 12.40
N ASN A 321 -18.44 -10.53 12.37
CA ASN A 321 -18.70 -9.34 13.19
C ASN A 321 -18.68 -9.73 14.68
N PRO A 322 -17.81 -9.12 15.51
CA PRO A 322 -17.72 -9.45 16.93
C PRO A 322 -19.03 -9.24 17.71
N ASN A 323 -19.90 -8.36 17.22
CA ASN A 323 -21.18 -8.04 17.85
C ASN A 323 -22.36 -8.85 17.30
N ASP A 324 -22.24 -9.41 16.09
CA ASP A 324 -23.28 -10.22 15.45
C ASP A 324 -22.62 -11.31 14.57
N PRO A 325 -22.41 -12.53 15.09
CA PRO A 325 -21.75 -13.62 14.36
C PRO A 325 -22.47 -14.09 13.09
N THR A 326 -23.68 -13.58 12.80
CA THR A 326 -24.40 -13.87 11.55
C THR A 326 -24.01 -12.94 10.40
N GLN A 327 -23.24 -11.89 10.69
CA GLN A 327 -22.79 -10.90 9.73
C GLN A 327 -21.27 -10.97 9.56
N PHE A 328 -20.82 -10.81 8.33
CA PHE A 328 -19.40 -10.65 8.01
C PHE A 328 -19.10 -9.18 7.72
N ILE A 329 -17.94 -8.73 8.17
CA ILE A 329 -17.41 -7.41 7.88
C ILE A 329 -16.18 -7.53 6.98
N LEU A 330 -16.05 -6.56 6.08
CA LEU A 330 -14.88 -6.41 5.22
C LEU A 330 -14.14 -5.15 5.67
N PRO A 331 -12.89 -5.28 6.14
CA PRO A 331 -12.04 -4.13 6.41
C PRO A 331 -11.72 -3.37 5.13
N LEU A 332 -11.89 -2.04 5.17
CA LEU A 332 -11.47 -1.13 4.12
C LEU A 332 -10.30 -0.29 4.62
N PHE A 333 -9.46 0.15 3.69
CA PHE A 333 -8.21 0.84 3.99
C PHE A 333 -8.19 2.21 3.32
N SER A 334 -7.59 3.19 3.98
CA SER A 334 -7.31 4.50 3.39
C SER A 334 -5.86 4.86 3.64
N PHE A 335 -5.23 5.48 2.65
CA PHE A 335 -3.86 5.96 2.74
C PHE A 335 -3.80 7.38 2.20
N THR A 336 -2.99 8.20 2.86
CA THR A 336 -2.51 9.47 2.33
C THR A 336 -0.99 9.40 2.34
N VAL A 337 -0.36 9.53 1.17
CA VAL A 337 1.10 9.49 1.02
C VAL A 337 1.54 10.79 0.38
N TYR A 338 2.19 11.63 1.16
CA TYR A 338 2.85 12.83 0.67
C TYR A 338 4.29 12.50 0.29
N ASP A 339 4.78 13.12 -0.79
CA ASP A 339 6.22 13.23 -0.97
C ASP A 339 6.77 14.05 0.21
N LEU A 340 7.98 13.71 0.66
CA LEU A 340 8.71 14.48 1.66
C LEU A 340 9.27 15.76 1.01
N ASP A 341 8.32 16.55 0.52
CA ASP A 341 8.38 17.96 0.18
C ASP A 341 9.28 18.31 -1.04
N GLY A 342 9.76 17.32 -1.81
CA GLY A 342 10.79 17.54 -2.83
C GLY A 342 12.07 18.16 -2.22
N LEU A 343 12.18 18.11 -0.89
CA LEU A 343 13.27 18.70 -0.12
C LEU A 343 14.27 17.61 0.22
N ILE A 344 15.51 17.83 -0.18
CA ILE A 344 16.61 16.96 0.20
C ILE A 344 16.79 17.07 1.72
N ASN A 345 16.47 15.99 2.43
CA ASN A 345 16.70 15.91 3.87
C ASN A 345 18.21 16.04 4.15
N LEU A 346 18.64 17.22 4.62
CA LEU A 346 20.05 17.53 4.92
C LEU A 346 20.67 16.58 5.96
N ASN A 347 19.83 15.93 6.77
CA ASN A 347 20.26 14.95 7.78
C ASN A 347 20.69 13.61 7.17
N THR A 348 20.20 13.27 5.97
CA THR A 348 20.60 12.08 5.19
C THR A 348 21.50 12.44 4.01
N ALA A 349 21.44 13.67 3.52
CA ALA A 349 22.26 14.21 2.45
C ALA A 349 23.11 15.39 2.96
N GLY A 350 24.23 15.08 3.62
CA GLY A 350 25.10 16.11 4.17
C GLY A 350 26.18 15.59 5.12
N ASN A 351 27.35 16.24 5.05
CA ASN A 351 28.48 16.01 5.96
C ASN A 351 28.61 17.13 7.01
N VAL A 352 29.27 16.78 8.12
CA VAL A 352 29.78 17.58 9.24
C VAL A 352 30.76 18.71 8.85
N ARG A 353 30.92 19.08 7.57
CA ARG A 353 31.86 20.15 7.21
C ARG A 353 31.31 21.47 7.72
N LYS A 354 32.01 22.10 8.67
CA LYS A 354 31.86 23.51 8.98
C LYS A 354 32.40 24.32 7.79
N PRO A 355 31.56 25.10 7.10
CA PRO A 355 31.99 26.01 6.03
C PRO A 355 33.15 26.95 6.40
N THR A 356 33.35 27.20 7.70
CA THR A 356 34.25 28.21 8.26
C THR A 356 35.72 27.80 8.38
N ASP A 357 36.08 26.54 8.12
CA ASP A 357 37.45 26.06 8.40
C ASP A 357 38.44 26.31 7.24
N ILE A 358 37.97 26.72 6.06
CA ILE A 358 38.81 27.01 4.88
C ILE A 358 38.69 28.46 4.40
N ASP A 359 37.59 29.15 4.74
CA ASP A 359 37.40 30.57 4.46
C ASP A 359 36.96 31.30 5.74
N PRO A 360 37.73 32.27 6.27
CA PRO A 360 37.31 33.07 7.42
C PRO A 360 36.05 33.91 7.15
N ASP A 361 35.68 34.11 5.88
CA ASP A 361 34.47 34.84 5.47
C ASP A 361 33.24 33.94 5.21
N GLY A 362 33.38 32.61 5.41
CA GLY A 362 32.31 31.61 5.20
C GLY A 362 32.22 31.10 3.76
N VAL A 363 31.41 30.06 3.51
CA VAL A 363 31.14 29.62 2.13
C VAL A 363 30.38 30.73 1.41
N ASP A 364 31.03 31.36 0.44
CA ASP A 364 30.40 32.33 -0.45
C ASP A 364 29.37 31.61 -1.33
N LEU A 365 28.10 31.75 -0.97
CA LEU A 365 26.94 31.27 -1.74
C LEU A 365 26.54 32.25 -2.86
N ASN A 366 27.30 33.34 -3.07
CA ASN A 366 27.02 34.25 -4.17
C ASN A 366 27.29 33.55 -5.50
N TYR A 367 26.21 33.22 -6.17
CA TYR A 367 26.18 32.85 -7.57
C TYR A 367 26.83 33.96 -8.42
N ASP A 368 28.05 33.73 -8.90
CA ASP A 368 28.62 34.52 -9.99
C ASP A 368 28.06 33.94 -11.31
N PRO A 369 27.25 34.68 -12.08
CA PRO A 369 26.72 34.20 -13.36
C PRO A 369 27.80 33.90 -14.41
N SER A 370 29.06 34.28 -14.17
CA SER A 370 30.23 33.93 -14.99
C SER A 370 30.94 32.64 -14.57
N SER A 371 30.59 32.06 -13.41
CA SER A 371 31.05 30.74 -12.96
C SER A 371 30.12 29.63 -13.46
N ASN A 372 30.68 28.47 -13.80
CA ASN A 372 29.96 27.43 -14.54
C ASN A 372 29.20 26.45 -13.63
N PHE A 373 29.47 26.46 -12.31
CA PHE A 373 28.85 25.53 -11.36
C PHE A 373 28.52 26.18 -10.01
N PHE A 374 27.38 25.79 -9.42
CA PHE A 374 27.05 26.10 -8.03
C PHE A 374 28.14 25.54 -7.10
N GLY A 375 28.80 26.40 -6.31
CA GLY A 375 29.91 26.02 -5.41
C GLY A 375 31.32 26.09 -6.02
N GLU A 376 31.51 26.69 -7.19
CA GLU A 376 32.83 26.92 -7.80
C GLU A 376 33.53 28.14 -7.16
N HIS A 377 34.62 27.91 -6.41
CA HIS A 377 35.43 28.98 -5.83
C HIS A 377 36.57 29.37 -6.77
N SER A 378 36.33 30.40 -7.60
CA SER A 378 37.31 31.12 -8.44
C SER A 378 37.96 30.33 -9.59
N SER A 379 38.09 30.99 -10.74
CA SER A 379 38.74 30.49 -11.97
C SER A 379 40.26 30.29 -11.87
N ILE A 380 40.87 30.53 -10.71
CA ILE A 380 42.34 30.64 -10.54
C ILE A 380 42.93 29.49 -9.70
N TYR A 381 42.14 28.74 -8.93
CA TYR A 381 42.64 27.64 -8.10
C TYR A 381 42.34 26.27 -8.71
N THR A 382 43.33 25.39 -8.71
CA THR A 382 43.30 24.02 -9.27
C THR A 382 42.35 23.05 -8.56
N ASP A 383 41.71 23.46 -7.47
CA ASP A 383 40.75 22.63 -6.73
C ASP A 383 39.33 22.91 -7.25
N LYS A 384 39.09 22.51 -8.50
CA LYS A 384 37.84 22.70 -9.26
C LYS A 384 36.56 22.13 -8.64
N TYR A 385 36.64 21.48 -7.48
CA TYR A 385 35.49 20.88 -6.81
C TYR A 385 35.59 21.10 -5.30
N LEU A 386 35.30 22.32 -4.86
CA LEU A 386 35.00 22.57 -3.45
C LEU A 386 33.60 22.03 -3.16
N PHE A 387 33.49 20.71 -2.94
CA PHE A 387 32.19 20.14 -2.62
C PHE A 387 31.65 20.74 -1.31
N LEU A 388 30.39 21.21 -1.35
CA LEU A 388 29.64 21.68 -0.18
C LEU A 388 29.46 20.56 0.87
N SER A 389 29.43 19.30 0.42
CA SER A 389 29.39 18.08 1.24
C SER A 389 30.56 17.13 0.91
N ARG A 390 31.06 16.37 1.89
CA ARG A 390 32.09 15.31 1.69
C ARG A 390 31.79 14.14 2.61
N SER A 391 31.74 12.90 2.19
CA SER A 391 31.39 11.79 3.09
C SER A 391 32.05 11.80 4.47
N ASN A 392 31.26 11.60 5.54
CA ASN A 392 31.74 11.49 6.93
C ASN A 392 32.85 10.42 7.07
N MET A 393 32.83 9.40 6.22
CA MET A 393 33.81 8.31 6.20
C MET A 393 34.92 8.46 5.14
N GLY A 394 34.98 9.59 4.41
CA GLY A 394 35.98 9.83 3.35
C GLY A 394 35.88 8.89 2.13
N LEU A 395 34.87 8.02 2.11
CA LEU A 395 34.49 7.14 1.02
C LEU A 395 33.06 7.51 0.66
N SER A 396 32.84 7.98 -0.56
CA SER A 396 31.51 8.09 -1.16
C SER A 396 30.91 6.69 -1.25
N SER A 397 30.27 6.28 -0.17
CA SER A 397 29.39 5.11 -0.14
C SER A 397 28.27 5.33 -1.18
N PRO A 398 27.81 4.28 -1.90
CA PRO A 398 26.69 4.38 -2.83
C PRO A 398 25.38 4.93 -2.23
N GLY A 399 25.28 5.05 -0.92
CA GLY A 399 24.10 5.55 -0.20
C GLY A 399 24.14 7.02 0.22
N GLU A 400 25.19 7.79 -0.12
CA GLU A 400 25.27 9.21 0.25
C GLU A 400 25.01 10.13 -0.94
N ILE A 401 23.98 10.96 -0.82
CA ILE A 401 23.61 11.94 -1.84
C ILE A 401 24.37 13.24 -1.56
N ASN A 402 25.16 13.69 -2.52
CA ASN A 402 25.77 15.01 -2.45
C ASN A 402 24.78 16.06 -2.98
N PRO A 403 24.25 16.96 -2.12
CA PRO A 403 23.19 17.89 -2.49
C PRO A 403 23.60 18.87 -3.59
N GLN A 404 24.90 19.10 -3.81
CA GLN A 404 25.38 19.98 -4.89
C GLN A 404 25.02 19.46 -6.29
N TRP A 405 24.87 18.15 -6.46
CA TRP A 405 24.43 17.57 -7.73
C TRP A 405 22.95 17.79 -8.00
N ALA A 406 22.12 17.66 -6.98
CA ALA A 406 20.69 17.90 -7.08
C ALA A 406 20.33 19.39 -7.18
N LEU A 407 21.21 20.28 -6.67
CA LEU A 407 21.06 21.74 -6.78
C LEU A 407 21.69 22.34 -8.05
N ASN A 408 22.30 21.53 -8.93
CA ASN A 408 22.89 22.02 -10.17
C ASN A 408 21.83 22.19 -11.26
N ALA A 409 21.18 23.35 -11.29
CA ALA A 409 20.06 23.67 -12.18
C ALA A 409 20.48 24.09 -13.60
N ARG A 410 21.27 23.29 -14.33
CA ARG A 410 21.55 23.53 -15.77
C ARG A 410 21.37 22.28 -16.65
N PRO A 411 20.14 21.90 -16.98
CA PRO A 411 19.85 20.80 -17.94
C PRO A 411 20.25 21.11 -19.39
N GLU A 412 20.67 22.34 -19.71
CA GLU A 412 20.74 22.85 -21.08
C GLU A 412 22.14 23.20 -21.63
N LEU A 413 23.22 22.81 -20.93
CA LEU A 413 24.60 22.99 -21.41
C LEU A 413 25.32 21.66 -21.67
N ALA A 414 24.83 20.88 -22.63
CA ALA A 414 25.46 19.66 -23.13
C ALA A 414 26.76 19.88 -23.93
N ALA A 415 27.52 20.96 -23.70
CA ALA A 415 28.62 21.35 -24.61
C ALA A 415 29.90 21.89 -23.96
N SER A 416 30.16 21.69 -22.66
CA SER A 416 31.40 22.13 -22.03
C SER A 416 32.17 20.98 -21.36
N GLY A 417 32.71 20.08 -22.20
CA GLY A 417 34.07 19.56 -22.05
C GLY A 417 34.47 18.83 -20.77
N GLY A 418 33.54 18.25 -20.02
CA GLY A 418 33.86 17.55 -18.76
C GLY A 418 33.01 16.32 -18.43
N ASP A 419 31.98 15.98 -19.20
CA ASP A 419 31.17 14.79 -18.90
C ASP A 419 31.94 13.51 -19.16
N LEU A 420 31.90 12.62 -18.17
CA LEU A 420 32.27 11.22 -18.31
C LEU A 420 31.39 10.63 -19.42
N GLN A 421 32.00 10.34 -20.57
CA GLN A 421 31.42 9.40 -21.51
C GLN A 421 31.30 8.07 -20.77
N GLY A 422 30.07 7.68 -20.48
CA GLY A 422 29.75 6.36 -19.93
C GLY A 422 30.34 5.28 -20.83
N SER A 423 31.19 4.46 -20.24
CA SER A 423 31.47 3.10 -20.69
C SER A 423 30.35 2.18 -20.22
#